data_AF-A0A948XRT2-F1
#
_entry.id   AF-A0A948XRT2-F1
#
_cell.length_a   1.000
_cell.length_b   1.000
_cell.length_c   1.000
_cell.angle_alpha   90.00
_cell.angle_beta   90.00
_cell.angle_gamma   90.00
#
_symmetry.space_group_name_H-M   'P 1'
#
loop_
_entity.id
_entity.type
_entity.pdbx_description
1 polymer ?
#
loop_
_entity_poly.entity_id
_entity_poly.type
_entity_poly.pdbx_seq_one_letter_code
_entity_poly.pdbx_strand_id
1 'polypeptide(L)'
;MTPSLLIRPVVVLVAAVGLNACGMIDSDPHRFENLANSVAAIDLDGRGAAAPARTAAEAGLRPALRVEVMDPHALWDARDGLDGAVERAAPRLVAAAAPAVADAVVQQVSARIDAASSRAGLRPAMGPRAAAAPRTRPGLVQLGAYSSEAAARSAWSRLKSGEAAWALNGLSPVYEGVEVGGRHLVRLKVAAPAAGAAAVCAAAGIDDPWCNRVA
;
A
#
# COMPACT_ATOMS: atom_id res chain seq x y z
N MET A 1 -15.36 12.71 44.61
CA MET A 1 -14.39 11.61 44.78
C MET A 1 -14.69 10.55 43.74
N THR A 2 -13.89 10.48 42.68
CA THR A 2 -13.99 9.47 41.61
C THR A 2 -12.88 8.44 41.80
N PRO A 3 -13.19 7.15 42.07
CA PRO A 3 -12.17 6.10 42.09
C PRO A 3 -12.02 5.51 40.69
N SER A 4 -10.93 5.83 39.99
CA SER A 4 -10.60 5.19 38.70
C SER A 4 -9.08 5.14 38.50
N LEU A 5 -8.37 4.43 39.36
CA LEU A 5 -6.93 4.21 39.21
C LEU A 5 -6.47 2.75 39.34
N LEU A 6 -7.36 1.81 39.66
CA LEU A 6 -6.97 0.40 39.90
C LEU A 6 -7.16 -0.55 38.71
N ILE A 7 -7.80 -0.10 37.62
CA ILE A 7 -8.04 -0.96 36.43
C ILE A 7 -6.83 -0.95 35.46
N ARG A 8 -5.98 0.08 35.55
CA ARG A 8 -4.84 0.29 34.64
C ARG A 8 -3.65 -0.69 34.75
N PRO A 9 -3.25 -1.20 35.92
CA PRO A 9 -2.07 -2.08 36.00
C PRO A 9 -2.36 -3.52 35.57
N VAL A 10 -3.59 -4.01 35.74
CA VAL A 10 -3.96 -5.39 35.39
C VAL A 10 -4.00 -5.60 33.88
N VAL A 11 -4.50 -4.61 33.13
CA VAL A 11 -4.57 -4.66 31.65
C VAL A 11 -3.18 -4.65 31.02
N VAL A 12 -2.22 -3.93 31.61
CA VAL A 12 -0.83 -3.87 31.12
C VAL A 12 -0.10 -5.18 31.37
N LEU A 13 -0.35 -5.84 32.51
CA LEU A 13 0.26 -7.13 32.85
C LEU A 13 -0.25 -8.27 31.96
N VAL A 14 -1.55 -8.29 31.62
CA VAL A 14 -2.12 -9.28 30.68
C VAL A 14 -1.60 -9.07 29.25
N ALA A 15 -1.43 -7.82 28.81
CA ALA A 15 -0.85 -7.51 27.50
C ALA A 15 0.63 -7.93 27.38
N ALA A 16 1.41 -7.82 28.45
CA ALA A 16 2.82 -8.21 28.45
C ALA A 16 3.04 -9.74 28.39
N VAL A 17 2.10 -10.53 28.92
CA VAL A 17 2.14 -12.00 28.84
C VAL A 17 1.73 -12.49 27.44
N GLY A 18 0.79 -11.82 26.78
CA GLY A 18 0.36 -12.19 25.43
C GLY A 18 1.43 -12.01 24.34
N LEU A 19 2.35 -11.05 24.50
CA LEU A 19 3.40 -10.76 23.50
C LEU A 19 4.59 -11.74 23.55
N ASN A 20 4.77 -12.49 24.64
CA ASN A 20 5.83 -13.49 24.75
C ASN A 20 5.41 -14.90 24.27
N ALA A 21 4.12 -15.08 23.92
CA ALA A 21 3.61 -16.38 23.48
C ALA A 21 3.90 -16.70 22.00
N CYS A 22 4.26 -15.70 21.17
CA CYS A 22 4.47 -15.90 19.74
C CYS A 22 5.93 -16.22 19.33
N GLY A 23 6.87 -16.31 20.28
CA GLY A 23 8.29 -16.55 20.00
C GLY A 23 8.87 -17.87 20.53
N MET A 24 8.12 -18.59 21.37
CA MET A 24 8.62 -19.79 22.07
C MET A 24 8.46 -21.10 21.28
N ILE A 25 7.98 -21.03 20.02
CA ILE A 25 7.73 -22.20 19.17
C ILE A 25 8.96 -22.64 18.35
N ASP A 26 10.00 -21.80 18.26
CA ASP A 26 11.12 -21.99 17.32
C ASP A 26 12.37 -22.66 17.94
N SER A 27 12.34 -23.00 19.24
CA SER A 27 13.53 -23.43 19.99
C SER A 27 13.88 -24.92 19.88
N ASP A 28 13.00 -25.77 19.34
CA ASP A 28 13.21 -27.22 19.27
C ASP A 28 13.83 -27.63 17.90
N PRO A 29 15.05 -28.19 17.88
CA PRO A 29 15.70 -28.66 16.65
C PRO A 29 15.00 -29.89 16.02
N HIS A 30 14.24 -30.67 16.79
CA HIS A 30 13.52 -31.85 16.31
C HIS A 30 12.04 -31.60 16.01
N ARG A 31 11.58 -30.34 16.02
CA ARG A 31 10.17 -29.99 15.83
C ARG A 31 9.55 -30.56 14.57
N PHE A 32 10.30 -30.60 13.46
CA PHE A 32 9.80 -31.10 12.19
C PHE A 32 9.65 -32.61 12.21
N GLU A 33 10.55 -33.30 12.91
CA GLU A 33 10.54 -34.75 13.10
C GLU A 33 9.43 -35.15 14.07
N ASN A 34 9.25 -34.39 15.15
CA ASN A 34 8.14 -34.53 16.09
C ASN A 34 6.78 -34.28 15.40
N LEU A 35 6.68 -33.26 14.55
CA LEU A 35 5.48 -33.00 13.75
C LEU A 35 5.22 -34.12 12.74
N ALA A 36 6.25 -34.56 12.01
CA ALA A 36 6.14 -35.65 11.05
C ALA A 36 5.69 -36.95 11.74
N ASN A 37 6.27 -37.28 12.88
CA ASN A 37 5.87 -38.44 13.70
C ASN A 37 4.43 -38.30 14.21
N SER A 38 4.00 -37.09 14.58
CA SER A 38 2.61 -36.86 15.03
C SER A 38 1.59 -37.03 13.90
N VAL A 39 1.92 -36.62 12.68
CA VAL A 39 1.06 -36.78 11.50
C VAL A 39 1.03 -38.23 11.05
N ALA A 40 2.19 -38.90 11.04
CA ALA A 40 2.29 -40.32 10.69
C ALA A 40 1.57 -41.25 11.67
N ALA A 41 1.39 -40.81 12.93
CA ALA A 41 0.66 -41.55 13.95
C ALA A 41 -0.87 -41.41 13.85
N ILE A 42 -1.40 -40.57 12.94
CA ILE A 42 -2.85 -40.45 12.73
C ILE A 42 -3.34 -41.71 12.02
N ASP A 43 -4.01 -42.59 12.77
CA ASP A 43 -4.63 -43.80 12.23
C ASP A 43 -5.78 -43.44 11.30
N LEU A 44 -5.56 -43.63 10.00
CA LEU A 44 -6.57 -43.40 8.95
C LEU A 44 -7.50 -44.62 8.78
N ASP A 45 -7.12 -45.78 9.33
CA ASP A 45 -7.80 -47.05 9.12
C ASP A 45 -8.78 -47.38 10.26
N GLY A 46 -8.84 -46.54 11.32
CA GLY A 46 -9.80 -46.63 12.42
C GLY A 46 -9.69 -47.91 13.26
N ARG A 47 -8.50 -48.54 13.32
CA ARG A 47 -8.26 -49.82 14.00
C ARG A 47 -7.49 -49.69 15.32
N GLY A 48 -7.06 -48.49 15.70
CA GLY A 48 -6.46 -48.21 17.00
C GLY A 48 -7.46 -48.31 18.14
N ALA A 49 -7.11 -49.03 19.20
CA ALA A 49 -7.92 -49.22 20.40
C ALA A 49 -8.49 -47.90 20.92
N ALA A 50 -9.82 -47.80 20.90
CA ALA A 50 -10.57 -46.60 21.24
C ALA A 50 -10.42 -46.27 22.74
N ALA A 51 -9.54 -45.31 23.07
CA ALA A 51 -9.90 -44.36 24.12
C ALA A 51 -11.22 -43.68 23.69
N PRO A 52 -12.17 -43.38 24.60
CA PRO A 52 -13.45 -42.78 24.22
C PRO A 52 -13.14 -41.51 23.41
N ALA A 53 -13.48 -41.57 22.13
CA ALA A 53 -13.22 -40.48 21.20
C ALA A 53 -13.99 -39.27 21.71
N ARG A 54 -13.26 -38.27 22.24
CA ARG A 54 -13.86 -36.98 22.56
C ARG A 54 -14.54 -36.51 21.27
N THR A 55 -15.82 -36.20 21.37
CA THR A 55 -16.56 -35.65 20.25
C THR A 55 -15.87 -34.38 19.77
N ALA A 56 -16.01 -34.01 18.49
CA ALA A 56 -15.43 -32.78 17.96
C ALA A 56 -15.81 -31.55 18.82
N ALA A 57 -17.00 -31.55 19.41
CA ALA A 57 -17.46 -30.55 20.36
C ALA A 57 -16.66 -30.54 21.68
N GLU A 58 -16.37 -31.70 22.26
CA GLU A 58 -15.54 -31.84 23.48
C GLU A 58 -14.06 -31.51 23.24
N ALA A 59 -13.59 -31.63 22.00
CA ALA A 59 -12.24 -31.25 21.60
C ALA A 59 -12.10 -29.76 21.24
N GLY A 60 -13.17 -28.96 21.34
CA GLY A 60 -13.18 -27.55 20.90
C GLY A 60 -12.95 -27.40 19.39
N LEU A 61 -13.10 -28.49 18.64
CA LEU A 61 -12.98 -28.49 17.19
C LEU A 61 -14.27 -27.93 16.59
N ARG A 62 -14.14 -27.34 15.40
CA ARG A 62 -15.28 -26.77 14.68
C ARG A 62 -16.34 -27.87 14.48
N PRO A 63 -17.64 -27.53 14.54
CA PRO A 63 -18.70 -28.51 14.31
C PRO A 63 -18.49 -29.23 12.98
N ALA A 64 -18.91 -30.51 12.93
CA ALA A 64 -18.70 -31.37 11.76
C ALA A 64 -19.10 -30.65 10.47
N LEU A 65 -18.19 -30.63 9.50
CA LEU A 65 -18.41 -30.05 8.17
C LEU A 65 -19.63 -30.74 7.54
N ARG A 66 -20.63 -29.95 7.18
CA ARG A 66 -21.79 -30.43 6.43
C ARG A 66 -21.42 -30.40 4.94
N VAL A 67 -21.45 -31.56 4.31
CA VAL A 67 -21.27 -31.69 2.86
C VAL A 67 -22.65 -31.69 2.24
N GLU A 68 -22.92 -30.71 1.40
CA GLU A 68 -24.15 -30.62 0.60
C GLU A 68 -23.79 -30.81 -0.88
N VAL A 69 -24.53 -31.68 -1.57
CA VAL A 69 -24.35 -31.89 -3.01
C VAL A 69 -25.26 -30.91 -3.74
N MET A 70 -24.65 -30.00 -4.50
CA MET A 70 -25.35 -28.96 -5.25
C MET A 70 -25.18 -29.17 -6.75
N ASP A 71 -26.17 -28.72 -7.52
CA ASP A 71 -26.03 -28.58 -8.97
C ASP A 71 -24.92 -27.55 -9.29
N PRO A 72 -24.11 -27.75 -10.35
CA PRO A 72 -23.03 -26.83 -10.69
C PRO A 72 -23.47 -25.37 -10.77
N HIS A 73 -24.62 -25.06 -11.35
CA HIS A 73 -25.10 -23.68 -11.46
C HIS A 73 -25.49 -23.12 -10.09
N ALA A 74 -26.17 -23.92 -9.27
CA ALA A 74 -26.53 -23.53 -7.91
C ALA A 74 -25.29 -23.26 -7.03
N LEU A 75 -24.19 -24.00 -7.25
CA LEU A 75 -22.93 -23.77 -6.57
C LEU A 75 -22.31 -22.42 -6.96
N TRP A 76 -22.31 -22.08 -8.25
CA TRP A 76 -21.79 -20.80 -8.72
C TRP A 76 -22.65 -19.62 -8.23
N ASP A 77 -23.97 -19.74 -8.27
CA ASP A 77 -24.89 -18.71 -7.78
C ASP A 77 -24.75 -18.48 -6.26
N ALA A 78 -24.61 -19.55 -5.48
CA ALA A 78 -24.42 -19.45 -4.03
C ALA A 78 -23.10 -18.77 -3.66
N ARG A 79 -22.04 -19.02 -4.44
CA ARG A 79 -20.74 -18.37 -4.26
C ARG A 79 -20.81 -16.87 -4.56
N ASP A 80 -21.42 -16.50 -5.68
CA ASP A 80 -21.53 -15.09 -6.07
C ASP A 80 -22.44 -14.31 -5.10
N GLY A 81 -23.45 -14.97 -4.51
CA GLY A 81 -24.26 -14.43 -3.42
C GLY A 81 -23.47 -14.24 -2.10
N LEU A 82 -22.52 -15.12 -1.81
CA LEU A 82 -21.60 -15.01 -0.67
C LEU A 82 -20.59 -13.89 -0.88
N ASP A 83 -20.01 -13.78 -2.08
CA ASP A 83 -19.10 -12.70 -2.45
C ASP A 83 -19.80 -11.34 -2.33
N GLY A 84 -21.05 -11.21 -2.79
CA GLY A 84 -21.83 -10.00 -2.58
C GLY A 84 -22.16 -9.70 -1.11
N ALA A 85 -22.28 -10.72 -0.25
CA ALA A 85 -22.49 -10.54 1.18
C ALA A 85 -21.19 -10.12 1.91
N VAL A 86 -20.07 -10.71 1.52
CA VAL A 86 -18.73 -10.34 1.98
C VAL A 86 -18.38 -8.94 1.49
N GLU A 87 -18.66 -8.58 0.25
CA GLU A 87 -18.41 -7.25 -0.32
C GLU A 87 -19.30 -6.16 0.32
N ARG A 88 -20.48 -6.51 0.82
CA ARG A 88 -21.33 -5.62 1.62
C ARG A 88 -20.90 -5.49 3.09
N ALA A 89 -20.22 -6.49 3.65
CA ALA A 89 -19.77 -6.52 5.05
C ALA A 89 -18.31 -6.07 5.24
N ALA A 90 -17.45 -6.38 4.28
CA ALA A 90 -16.02 -6.10 4.28
C ALA A 90 -15.69 -4.61 4.41
N PRO A 91 -16.38 -3.66 3.74
CA PRO A 91 -16.06 -2.23 3.88
C PRO A 91 -16.22 -1.74 5.33
N ARG A 92 -17.15 -2.30 6.10
CA ARG A 92 -17.37 -1.91 7.51
C ARG A 92 -16.30 -2.48 8.44
N LEU A 93 -15.82 -3.70 8.18
CA LEU A 93 -14.75 -4.32 8.96
C LEU A 93 -13.37 -3.75 8.59
N VAL A 94 -13.15 -3.47 7.29
CA VAL A 94 -11.94 -2.83 6.78
C VAL A 94 -11.87 -1.38 7.23
N ALA A 95 -12.95 -0.59 7.17
CA ALA A 95 -12.94 0.80 7.63
C ALA A 95 -12.63 0.93 9.15
N ALA A 96 -13.01 -0.06 9.96
CA ALA A 96 -12.74 -0.05 11.39
C ALA A 96 -11.29 -0.43 11.76
N ALA A 97 -10.59 -1.20 10.92
CA ALA A 97 -9.22 -1.66 11.16
C ALA A 97 -8.15 -0.96 10.27
N ALA A 98 -8.57 -0.34 9.17
CA ALA A 98 -7.68 0.22 8.15
C ALA A 98 -6.73 1.31 8.67
N PRO A 99 -7.12 2.27 9.53
CA PRO A 99 -6.19 3.32 9.95
C PRO A 99 -5.03 2.74 10.77
N ALA A 100 -5.33 1.87 11.72
CA ALA A 100 -4.33 1.30 12.63
C ALA A 100 -3.40 0.31 11.92
N VAL A 101 -3.92 -0.50 10.99
CA VAL A 101 -3.11 -1.45 10.21
C VAL A 101 -2.26 -0.70 9.17
N ALA A 102 -2.82 0.31 8.50
CA ALA A 102 -2.05 1.12 7.55
C ALA A 102 -0.90 1.87 8.24
N ASP A 103 -1.16 2.49 9.40
CA ASP A 103 -0.12 3.19 10.16
C ASP A 103 0.96 2.24 10.65
N ALA A 104 0.59 1.05 11.15
CA ALA A 104 1.54 0.05 11.60
C ALA A 104 2.42 -0.48 10.45
N VAL A 105 1.83 -0.72 9.27
CA VAL A 105 2.57 -1.17 8.08
C VAL A 105 3.51 -0.07 7.59
N VAL A 106 3.07 1.19 7.54
CA VAL A 106 3.90 2.34 7.16
C VAL A 106 5.08 2.51 8.11
N GLN A 107 4.85 2.42 9.41
CA GLN A 107 5.92 2.49 10.42
C GLN A 107 6.92 1.33 10.29
N GLN A 108 6.44 0.11 10.08
CA GLN A 108 7.30 -1.07 9.92
C GLN A 108 8.17 -0.98 8.65
N VAL A 109 7.59 -0.52 7.54
CA VAL A 109 8.33 -0.31 6.28
C VAL A 109 9.37 0.80 6.45
N SER A 110 9.00 1.90 7.10
CA SER A 110 9.91 3.03 7.35
C SER A 110 11.10 2.60 8.20
N ALA A 111 10.86 1.90 9.32
CA ALA A 111 11.92 1.37 10.18
C ALA A 111 12.85 0.40 9.45
N ARG A 112 12.32 -0.43 8.54
CA ARG A 112 13.13 -1.37 7.74
C ARG A 112 14.01 -0.63 6.73
N ILE A 113 13.49 0.42 6.11
CA ILE A 113 14.25 1.28 5.19
C ILE A 113 15.36 2.02 5.94
N ASP A 114 15.08 2.57 7.12
CA ASP A 114 16.08 3.26 7.94
C ASP A 114 17.19 2.31 8.40
N ALA A 115 16.84 1.10 8.83
CA ALA A 115 17.79 0.07 9.23
C ALA A 115 18.66 -0.41 8.05
N ALA A 116 18.09 -0.54 6.86
CA ALA A 116 18.84 -0.88 5.65
C ALA A 116 19.75 0.26 5.19
N SER A 117 19.26 1.50 5.25
CA SER A 117 20.00 2.70 4.84
C SER A 117 21.20 2.94 5.75
N SER A 118 21.01 2.86 7.07
CA SER A 118 22.09 2.98 8.06
C SER A 118 23.17 1.91 7.89
N ARG A 119 22.78 0.65 7.65
CA ARG A 119 23.72 -0.44 7.38
C ARG A 119 24.52 -0.24 6.10
N ALA A 120 23.90 0.36 5.08
CA ALA A 120 24.54 0.69 3.82
C ALA A 120 25.34 2.01 3.86
N GLY A 121 25.42 2.68 5.01
CA GLY A 121 26.07 4.01 5.13
C GLY A 121 25.35 5.12 4.36
N LEU A 122 24.10 4.88 3.94
CA LEU A 122 23.27 5.83 3.21
C LEU A 122 22.65 6.78 4.22
N ARG A 123 23.10 8.04 4.21
CA ARG A 123 22.50 9.10 5.02
C ARG A 123 21.28 9.64 4.27
N PRO A 124 20.11 9.83 4.92
CA PRO A 124 18.99 10.53 4.31
C PRO A 124 19.46 11.88 3.78
N ALA A 125 19.16 12.18 2.52
CA ALA A 125 19.39 13.49 1.93
C ALA A 125 18.39 14.52 2.49
N MET A 126 18.19 14.57 3.81
CA MET A 126 17.70 15.76 4.48
C MET A 126 18.88 16.71 4.60
N GLY A 127 19.34 17.21 3.46
CA GLY A 127 20.00 18.51 3.48
C GLY A 127 19.00 19.52 4.03
N PRO A 128 19.42 20.55 4.78
CA PRO A 128 18.57 21.73 4.92
C PRO A 128 18.10 22.06 3.51
N ARG A 129 16.79 22.25 3.31
CA ARG A 129 16.26 22.83 2.08
C ARG A 129 17.13 24.04 1.84
N ALA A 130 18.09 23.92 0.93
CA ALA A 130 18.97 25.01 0.60
C ALA A 130 17.98 26.08 0.21
N ALA A 131 17.92 27.16 0.99
CA ALA A 131 17.23 28.35 0.60
C ALA A 131 17.74 28.58 -0.81
N ALA A 132 16.87 28.34 -1.79
CA ALA A 132 17.29 28.25 -3.17
C ALA A 132 18.01 29.57 -3.42
N ALA A 133 19.33 29.51 -3.65
CA ALA A 133 20.06 30.66 -4.15
C ALA A 133 19.19 31.21 -5.29
N PRO A 134 18.90 32.53 -5.32
CA PRO A 134 17.96 33.08 -6.27
C PRO A 134 18.40 32.63 -7.66
N ARG A 135 17.69 31.64 -8.21
CA ARG A 135 18.02 31.07 -9.51
C ARG A 135 17.73 32.21 -10.46
N THR A 136 18.80 32.78 -11.00
CA THR A 136 18.77 33.96 -11.88
C THR A 136 18.08 33.67 -13.22
N ARG A 137 17.58 32.43 -13.41
CA ARG A 137 16.68 32.03 -14.48
C ARG A 137 15.52 31.22 -13.89
N PRO A 138 14.26 31.53 -14.25
CA PRO A 138 13.14 30.67 -13.91
C PRO A 138 13.38 29.32 -14.59
N GLY A 139 13.52 28.26 -13.81
CA GLY A 139 13.68 26.93 -14.38
C GLY A 139 12.41 26.50 -15.13
N LEU A 140 12.55 25.60 -16.10
CA LEU A 140 11.44 25.22 -16.95
C LEU A 140 10.73 23.98 -16.40
N VAL A 141 9.40 23.99 -16.41
CA VAL A 141 8.56 22.85 -16.02
C VAL A 141 8.08 22.17 -17.29
N GLN A 142 8.31 20.86 -17.41
CA GLN A 142 7.80 20.10 -18.55
C GLN A 142 6.34 19.73 -18.30
N LEU A 143 5.46 20.02 -19.27
CA LEU A 143 4.03 19.69 -19.23
C LEU A 143 3.68 18.48 -20.12
N GLY A 144 4.58 18.05 -21.01
CA GLY A 144 4.35 16.88 -21.84
C GLY A 144 5.40 16.67 -22.92
N ALA A 145 5.33 15.50 -23.56
CA ALA A 145 6.12 15.16 -24.73
C ALA A 145 5.19 14.68 -25.86
N TYR A 146 5.33 15.28 -27.04
CA TYR A 146 4.44 15.09 -28.18
C TYR A 146 5.22 14.58 -29.39
N SER A 147 4.54 13.91 -30.33
CA SER A 147 5.17 13.38 -31.55
C SER A 147 5.57 14.44 -32.56
N SER A 148 5.08 15.68 -32.41
CA SER A 148 5.39 16.80 -33.29
C SER A 148 5.13 18.14 -32.60
N GLU A 149 5.69 19.21 -33.15
CA GLU A 149 5.45 20.56 -32.65
C GLU A 149 3.98 20.99 -32.83
N ALA A 150 3.33 20.59 -33.93
CA ALA A 150 1.91 20.85 -34.16
C ALA A 150 1.03 20.21 -33.07
N ALA A 151 1.34 18.96 -32.68
CA ALA A 151 0.67 18.29 -31.58
C ALA A 151 0.88 19.03 -30.25
N ALA A 152 2.11 19.46 -29.97
CA ALA A 152 2.44 20.23 -28.76
C ALA A 152 1.70 21.58 -28.70
N ARG A 153 1.62 22.31 -29.82
CA ARG A 153 0.85 23.57 -29.92
C ARG A 153 -0.64 23.32 -29.69
N SER A 154 -1.21 22.26 -30.30
CA SER A 154 -2.62 21.91 -30.08
C SER A 154 -2.92 21.59 -28.62
N ALA A 155 -2.00 20.89 -27.94
CA ALA A 155 -2.14 20.54 -26.54
C ALA A 155 -2.05 21.78 -25.65
N TRP A 156 -1.11 22.68 -25.94
CA TRP A 156 -1.03 23.98 -25.28
C TRP A 156 -2.33 24.79 -25.40
N SER A 157 -2.92 24.87 -26.60
CA SER A 157 -4.21 25.54 -26.81
C SER A 157 -5.33 24.94 -25.97
N ARG A 158 -5.41 23.60 -25.91
CA ARG A 158 -6.42 22.90 -25.08
C ARG A 158 -6.24 23.19 -23.58
N LEU A 159 -5.00 23.18 -23.10
CA LEU A 159 -4.69 23.52 -21.72
C LEU A 159 -5.08 24.98 -21.40
N LYS A 160 -4.82 25.91 -22.34
CA LYS A 160 -5.17 27.34 -22.20
C LYS A 160 -6.66 27.63 -22.28
N SER A 161 -7.46 26.76 -22.90
CA SER A 161 -8.92 26.88 -22.95
C SER A 161 -9.65 26.09 -21.87
N GLY A 162 -8.95 25.18 -21.18
CA GLY A 162 -9.52 24.29 -20.17
C GLY A 162 -9.42 24.83 -18.74
N GLU A 163 -9.57 23.93 -17.77
CA GLU A 163 -9.52 24.24 -16.34
C GLU A 163 -8.16 24.79 -15.89
N ALA A 164 -7.09 24.49 -16.63
CA ALA A 164 -5.73 24.97 -16.37
C ALA A 164 -5.49 26.43 -16.81
N ALA A 165 -6.45 27.07 -17.49
CA ALA A 165 -6.27 28.37 -18.13
C ALA A 165 -5.75 29.47 -17.18
N TRP A 166 -6.23 29.47 -15.94
CA TRP A 166 -5.86 30.46 -14.92
C TRP A 166 -4.39 30.31 -14.49
N ALA A 167 -3.91 29.09 -14.30
CA ALA A 167 -2.54 28.80 -13.89
C ALA A 167 -1.51 29.02 -15.02
N LEU A 168 -1.98 28.86 -16.26
CA LEU A 168 -1.18 29.08 -17.46
C LEU A 168 -1.30 30.51 -17.99
N ASN A 169 -2.00 31.40 -17.29
CA ASN A 169 -2.15 32.79 -17.71
C ASN A 169 -0.81 33.54 -17.60
N GLY A 170 -0.45 34.29 -18.64
CA GLY A 170 0.84 34.98 -18.73
C GLY A 170 2.07 34.08 -18.91
N LEU A 171 1.93 32.75 -18.92
CA LEU A 171 3.03 31.84 -19.22
C LEU A 171 3.18 31.65 -20.73
N SER A 172 4.43 31.60 -21.19
CA SER A 172 4.76 31.29 -22.58
C SER A 172 5.27 29.86 -22.72
N PRO A 173 4.78 29.08 -23.70
CA PRO A 173 5.28 27.75 -23.96
C PRO A 173 6.64 27.79 -24.66
N VAL A 174 7.48 26.82 -24.34
CA VAL A 174 8.73 26.50 -25.03
C VAL A 174 8.58 25.11 -25.65
N TYR A 175 8.81 25.01 -26.95
CA TYR A 175 8.76 23.75 -27.70
C TYR A 175 10.19 23.31 -28.00
N GLU A 176 10.63 22.24 -27.35
CA GLU A 176 11.99 21.72 -27.50
C GLU A 176 11.96 20.38 -28.22
N GLY A 177 12.53 20.32 -29.42
CA GLY A 177 12.74 19.08 -30.16
C GLY A 177 13.83 18.24 -29.50
N VAL A 178 13.56 16.95 -29.28
CA VAL A 178 14.47 15.99 -28.65
C VAL A 178 14.39 14.64 -29.36
N GLU A 179 15.53 13.95 -29.44
CA GLU A 179 15.59 12.56 -29.87
C GLU A 179 15.63 11.63 -28.65
N VAL A 180 14.69 10.69 -28.57
CA VAL A 180 14.64 9.71 -27.48
C VAL A 180 14.44 8.32 -28.08
N GLY A 181 15.47 7.47 -27.96
CA GLY A 181 15.41 6.10 -28.50
C GLY A 181 15.22 6.05 -30.02
N GLY A 182 15.81 6.99 -30.76
CA GLY A 182 15.69 7.09 -32.22
C GLY A 182 14.34 7.65 -32.72
N ARG A 183 13.55 8.24 -31.83
CA ARG A 183 12.28 8.91 -32.16
C ARG A 183 12.38 10.39 -31.85
N HIS A 184 12.00 11.20 -32.84
CA HIS A 184 11.83 12.63 -32.65
C HIS A 184 10.57 12.92 -31.83
N LEU A 185 10.72 13.68 -30.74
CA LEU A 185 9.64 14.14 -29.88
C LEU A 185 9.82 15.63 -29.60
N VAL A 186 8.73 16.31 -29.22
CA VAL A 186 8.73 17.71 -28.80
C VAL A 186 8.29 17.80 -27.36
N ARG A 187 9.17 18.29 -26.48
CA ARG A 187 8.87 18.60 -25.09
C ARG A 187 8.22 19.97 -24.99
N LEU A 188 7.02 20.03 -24.43
CA LEU A 188 6.34 21.27 -24.07
C LEU A 188 6.78 21.67 -22.66
N LYS A 189 7.37 22.86 -22.55
CA LYS A 189 7.83 23.41 -21.27
C LYS A 189 7.26 24.81 -21.03
N VAL A 190 7.17 25.21 -19.76
CA VAL A 190 6.81 26.58 -19.35
C VAL A 190 7.73 27.06 -18.25
N ALA A 191 7.92 28.38 -18.12
CA ALA A 191 8.63 28.92 -16.97
C ALA A 191 7.91 28.54 -15.67
N ALA A 192 8.66 28.05 -14.67
CA ALA A 192 8.11 27.79 -13.36
C ALA A 192 7.63 29.11 -12.73
N PRO A 193 6.34 29.24 -12.38
CA PRO A 193 5.86 30.41 -11.67
C PRO A 193 6.43 30.44 -10.25
N ALA A 194 6.29 31.57 -9.55
CA ALA A 194 6.74 31.68 -8.16
C ALA A 194 6.09 30.63 -7.23
N ALA A 195 4.88 30.18 -7.56
CA ALA A 195 4.19 29.08 -6.88
C ALA A 195 4.86 27.69 -7.07
N GLY A 196 5.81 27.58 -8.00
CA GLY A 196 6.59 26.37 -8.27
C GLY A 196 5.96 25.43 -9.31
N ALA A 197 6.73 24.38 -9.67
CA ALA A 197 6.33 23.39 -10.68
C ALA A 197 5.05 22.62 -10.30
N ALA A 198 4.90 22.25 -9.03
CA ALA A 198 3.76 21.48 -8.55
C ALA A 198 2.41 22.19 -8.78
N ALA A 199 2.35 23.51 -8.63
CA ALA A 199 1.14 24.27 -8.85
C ALA A 199 0.68 24.21 -10.32
N VAL A 200 1.63 24.25 -11.26
CA VAL A 200 1.34 24.16 -12.70
C VAL A 200 0.93 22.74 -13.09
N CYS A 201 1.62 21.73 -12.57
CA CYS A 201 1.30 20.33 -12.84
C CYS A 201 -0.09 19.95 -12.31
N ALA A 202 -0.41 20.36 -11.07
CA ALA A 202 -1.74 20.14 -10.49
C ALA A 202 -2.82 20.87 -11.29
N ALA A 203 -2.60 22.13 -11.67
CA ALA A 203 -3.58 22.87 -12.47
C ALA A 203 -3.76 22.30 -13.88
N ALA A 204 -2.69 21.71 -14.45
CA ALA A 204 -2.73 21.03 -15.75
C ALA A 204 -3.32 19.61 -15.67
N GLY A 205 -3.65 19.10 -14.48
CA GLY A 205 -4.14 17.73 -14.27
C GLY A 205 -3.08 16.66 -14.58
N ILE A 206 -1.80 16.98 -14.34
CA ILE A 206 -0.67 16.08 -14.59
C ILE A 206 -0.15 15.55 -13.25
N ASP A 207 -0.49 14.31 -12.93
CA ASP A 207 -0.11 13.65 -11.66
C ASP A 207 1.24 12.92 -11.72
N ASP A 208 1.94 13.02 -12.85
CA ASP A 208 3.19 12.32 -13.05
C ASP A 208 4.38 12.94 -12.29
N PRO A 209 5.25 12.12 -11.65
CA PRO A 209 6.42 12.62 -10.92
C PRO A 209 7.45 13.37 -11.79
N TRP A 210 7.42 13.20 -13.12
CA TRP A 210 8.31 13.94 -14.02
C TRP A 210 7.89 15.39 -14.21
N CYS A 211 6.60 15.74 -14.08
CA CYS A 211 6.13 17.12 -14.25
C CYS A 211 6.62 18.01 -13.11
N ASN A 212 6.65 17.49 -11.87
CA ASN A 212 7.09 18.24 -10.69
C ASN A 212 8.59 18.59 -10.69
N ARG A 213 9.35 18.09 -11.66
CA ARG A 213 10.78 18.36 -11.80
C ARG A 213 10.98 19.57 -12.69
N VAL A 214 11.75 20.52 -12.17
CA VAL A 214 12.26 21.64 -12.95
C VAL A 214 13.42 21.11 -13.81
N ALA A 215 13.28 21.24 -15.12
CA ALA A 215 14.26 20.87 -16.13
C ALA A 215 15.21 22.02 -16.49
#